data_AF-A0A6V7VCR4-F1
#
_entry.id   AF-A0A6V7VCR4-F1
#
_cell.length_a   1.000
_cell.length_b   1.000
_cell.length_c   1.000
_cell.angle_alpha   90.00
_cell.angle_beta   90.00
_cell.angle_gamma   90.00
#
_symmetry.space_group_name_H-M   'P 1'
#
loop_
_entity.id
_entity.type
_entity.pdbx_description
1 polymer ?
#
loop_
_entity_poly.entity_id
_entity_poly.type
_entity_poly.pdbx_seq_one_letter_code
_entity_poly.pdbx_strand_id
1 'polypeptide(L)'
;MAEEGLQLKHENDEKINSFESEIKKCPYCEKHYVSMPAFAMHILTHQPKQKCPKCGKLFSRPWLLKGHLRSHTGQKAFGCGNCGKAFSDRSNLRAHLNTHNAKKHWSCAWICLKKLWL
;
A
#
# COMPACT_ATOMS: atom_id res chain seq x y z
N MET A 1 18.82 -10.16 -69.65
CA MET A 1 18.17 -8.84 -69.57
C MET A 1 16.76 -9.12 -69.05
N ALA A 2 16.59 -9.21 -67.73
CA ALA A 2 16.36 -8.10 -66.80
C ALA A 2 14.89 -7.63 -66.89
N GLU A 3 14.06 -7.59 -65.84
CA GLU A 3 14.21 -7.80 -64.40
C GLU A 3 12.81 -8.12 -63.86
N GLU A 4 12.67 -9.18 -63.05
CA GLU A 4 11.44 -9.49 -62.33
C GLU A 4 11.33 -8.57 -61.11
N GLY A 5 10.26 -7.79 -61.06
CA GLY A 5 10.00 -6.82 -60.00
C GLY A 5 9.88 -7.48 -58.63
N LEU A 6 10.81 -7.12 -57.75
CA LEU A 6 10.92 -7.53 -56.35
C LEU A 6 9.64 -7.23 -55.57
N GLN A 7 8.98 -8.29 -55.12
CA GLN A 7 7.82 -8.21 -54.23
C GLN A 7 8.28 -7.84 -52.81
N LEU A 8 8.18 -6.55 -52.47
CA LEU A 8 8.38 -6.07 -51.10
C LEU A 8 7.14 -6.42 -50.27
N LYS A 9 7.18 -7.58 -49.60
CA LYS A 9 6.30 -7.85 -48.46
C LYS A 9 6.74 -6.93 -47.31
N HIS A 10 5.98 -5.88 -47.06
CA HIS A 10 6.04 -5.19 -45.76
C HIS A 10 5.15 -5.96 -44.78
N GLU A 11 5.59 -7.15 -44.38
CA GLU A 11 5.18 -7.75 -43.11
C GLU A 11 6.09 -7.17 -42.04
N ASN A 12 5.57 -6.26 -41.21
CA ASN A 12 6.07 -6.02 -39.85
C ASN A 12 5.19 -4.97 -39.14
N ASP A 13 3.92 -5.33 -38.90
CA ASP A 13 3.05 -4.62 -37.94
C ASP A 13 2.90 -5.40 -36.62
N GLU A 14 3.85 -6.27 -36.28
CA GLU A 14 3.90 -6.96 -34.99
C GLU A 14 5.17 -6.60 -34.22
N LYS A 15 5.26 -5.34 -33.79
CA LYS A 15 6.13 -4.96 -32.66
C LYS A 15 5.58 -3.75 -31.91
N ILE A 16 4.28 -3.76 -31.67
CA ILE A 16 3.66 -2.84 -30.72
C ILE A 16 3.73 -3.49 -29.34
N ASN A 17 4.74 -3.08 -28.57
CA ASN A 17 4.89 -3.20 -27.11
C ASN A 17 4.61 -4.56 -26.46
N SER A 18 5.69 -5.32 -26.24
CA SER A 18 5.83 -6.40 -25.26
C SER A 18 5.74 -5.90 -23.79
N PHE A 19 4.64 -5.24 -23.42
CA PHE A 19 4.32 -4.95 -22.02
C PHE A 19 2.82 -5.02 -21.79
N GLU A 20 2.19 -6.11 -22.25
CA GLU A 20 0.87 -6.45 -21.76
C GLU A 20 1.05 -7.05 -20.36
N SER A 21 1.13 -6.18 -19.37
CA SER A 21 1.07 -6.55 -17.96
C SER A 21 -0.23 -7.31 -17.75
N GLU A 22 -0.14 -8.64 -17.73
CA GLU A 22 -1.28 -9.54 -17.75
C GLU A 22 -2.28 -9.18 -16.63
N ILE A 23 -3.44 -8.64 -17.03
CA ILE A 23 -4.47 -8.18 -16.10
C ILE A 23 -5.11 -9.41 -15.45
N LYS A 24 -4.93 -9.57 -14.13
CA LYS A 24 -5.50 -10.69 -13.39
C LYS A 24 -6.94 -10.40 -12.96
N LYS A 25 -7.86 -11.25 -13.40
CA LYS A 25 -9.26 -11.25 -12.95
C LYS A 25 -9.43 -12.04 -11.66
N CYS A 26 -10.22 -11.53 -10.73
CA CYS A 26 -10.57 -12.24 -9.51
C CYS A 26 -11.54 -13.41 -9.80
N PRO A 27 -11.33 -14.60 -9.22
CA PRO A 27 -12.24 -15.74 -9.41
C PRO A 27 -13.54 -15.64 -8.61
N TYR A 28 -13.60 -14.74 -7.62
CA TYR A 28 -14.76 -14.58 -6.73
C TYR A 28 -15.58 -13.31 -7.02
N CYS A 29 -15.08 -12.41 -7.87
CA CYS A 29 -15.78 -11.20 -8.28
C CYS A 29 -15.23 -10.64 -9.60
N GLU A 30 -15.89 -9.63 -10.16
CA GLU A 30 -15.52 -9.09 -11.48
C GLU A 30 -14.35 -8.08 -11.46
N LYS A 31 -13.59 -8.01 -10.37
CA LYS A 31 -12.48 -7.06 -10.25
C LYS A 31 -11.23 -7.56 -10.97
N HIS A 32 -10.50 -6.61 -11.54
CA HIS A 32 -9.29 -6.82 -12.34
C HIS A 32 -8.11 -6.08 -11.71
N TYR A 33 -6.92 -6.65 -11.80
CA TYR A 33 -5.72 -6.15 -11.16
C TYR A 33 -4.52 -6.28 -12.08
N VAL A 34 -3.84 -5.16 -12.32
CA VAL A 34 -2.56 -5.13 -13.04
C VAL A 34 -1.40 -5.52 -12.11
N SER A 35 -1.51 -5.16 -10.82
CA SER A 35 -0.48 -5.44 -9.81
C SER A 35 -0.74 -6.78 -9.13
N MET A 36 0.21 -7.72 -9.28
CA MET A 36 0.17 -9.01 -8.57
C MET A 36 0.07 -8.87 -7.03
N PRO A 37 0.85 -7.99 -6.36
CA PRO A 37 0.66 -7.72 -4.93
C PRO A 37 -0.75 -7.22 -4.58
N ALA A 38 -1.32 -6.33 -5.39
CA ALA A 38 -2.68 -5.82 -5.15
C ALA A 38 -3.73 -6.94 -5.35
N PHE A 39 -3.54 -7.78 -6.37
CA PHE A 39 -4.37 -8.96 -6.62
C PHE A 39 -4.34 -9.93 -5.45
N ALA A 40 -3.15 -10.35 -5.01
CA ALA A 40 -2.99 -11.25 -3.87
C ALA A 40 -3.65 -10.70 -2.60
N MET A 41 -3.49 -9.40 -2.35
CA MET A 41 -4.11 -8.71 -1.22
C MET A 41 -5.63 -8.62 -1.34
N HIS A 42 -6.15 -8.53 -2.57
CA HIS A 42 -7.58 -8.57 -2.82
C HIS A 42 -8.17 -9.97 -2.56
N ILE A 43 -7.50 -11.04 -2.97
CA ILE A 43 -8.02 -12.41 -2.75
C ILE A 43 -8.31 -12.67 -1.27
N LEU A 44 -7.51 -12.10 -0.36
CA LEU A 44 -7.73 -12.20 1.09
C LEU A 44 -9.07 -11.58 1.56
N THR A 45 -9.71 -10.70 0.79
CA THR A 45 -11.02 -10.14 1.16
C THR A 45 -12.16 -11.15 1.01
N HIS A 46 -11.95 -12.21 0.24
CA HIS A 46 -12.92 -13.31 0.06
C HIS A 46 -12.72 -14.43 1.07
N GLN A 47 -11.64 -14.39 1.85
CA GLN A 47 -11.39 -15.35 2.91
C GLN A 47 -12.19 -14.99 4.18
N PRO A 48 -12.58 -16.00 4.98
CA PRO A 48 -13.27 -15.74 6.24
C PRO A 48 -12.38 -14.95 7.20
N LYS A 49 -13.00 -14.02 7.92
CA LYS A 49 -12.32 -13.24 8.96
C LYS A 49 -11.73 -14.18 10.00
N GLN A 50 -10.49 -13.92 10.39
CA GLN A 50 -9.76 -14.71 11.35
C GLN A 50 -10.10 -14.25 12.77
N LYS A 51 -10.44 -15.18 13.66
CA LYS A 51 -10.84 -14.90 15.05
C LYS A 51 -9.63 -14.89 15.97
N CYS A 52 -9.53 -13.88 16.84
CA CYS A 52 -8.56 -13.88 17.92
C CYS A 52 -8.92 -14.94 18.96
N PRO A 53 -8.02 -15.89 19.28
CA PRO A 53 -8.30 -16.95 20.25
C PRO A 53 -8.45 -16.42 21.69
N LYS A 54 -7.89 -15.25 22.01
CA LYS A 54 -7.91 -14.69 23.37
C LYS A 54 -9.15 -13.84 23.67
N CYS A 55 -9.66 -13.08 22.70
CA CYS A 55 -10.76 -12.14 22.92
C CYS A 55 -11.91 -12.27 21.91
N GLY A 56 -11.83 -13.20 20.96
CA GLY A 56 -12.87 -13.44 19.96
C GLY A 56 -13.00 -12.38 18.88
N LYS A 57 -12.20 -11.31 18.89
CA LYS A 57 -12.25 -10.24 17.89
C LYS A 57 -11.89 -10.76 16.49
N LEU A 58 -12.63 -10.32 15.48
CA LEU A 58 -12.46 -10.75 14.08
C LEU A 58 -11.57 -9.80 13.29
N PHE A 59 -10.72 -10.35 12.42
CA PHE A 59 -9.79 -9.60 11.58
C PHE A 59 -9.94 -10.04 10.12
N SER A 60 -10.04 -9.07 9.21
CA SER A 60 -10.14 -9.32 7.76
C SER A 60 -8.84 -9.81 7.13
N ARG A 61 -7.71 -9.66 7.83
CA ARG A 61 -6.37 -9.87 7.29
C ARG A 61 -5.47 -10.55 8.33
N PRO A 62 -4.66 -11.54 7.94
CA PRO A 62 -3.88 -12.35 8.89
C PRO A 62 -2.80 -11.55 9.62
N TRP A 63 -2.14 -10.58 8.96
CA TRP A 63 -1.12 -9.76 9.63
C TRP A 63 -1.73 -8.80 10.66
N LEU A 64 -2.98 -8.36 10.47
CA LEU A 64 -3.68 -7.54 11.47
C LEU A 64 -3.94 -8.36 12.74
N LEU A 65 -4.37 -9.62 12.59
CA LEU A 65 -4.49 -10.53 13.73
C LEU A 65 -3.13 -10.76 14.41
N LYS A 66 -2.07 -11.03 13.63
CA LYS A 66 -0.72 -11.23 14.18
C LYS A 66 -0.21 -10.01 14.97
N GLY A 67 -0.42 -8.80 14.44
CA GLY A 67 -0.12 -7.56 15.14
C GLY A 67 -0.97 -7.37 16.39
N HIS A 68 -2.26 -7.67 16.32
CA HIS A 68 -3.16 -7.63 17.47
C HIS A 68 -2.76 -8.62 18.58
N LEU A 69 -2.30 -9.82 18.25
CA LEU A 69 -1.85 -10.79 19.26
C LEU A 69 -0.74 -10.25 20.17
N ARG A 70 0.08 -9.31 19.67
CA ARG A 70 1.12 -8.62 20.47
C ARG A 70 0.54 -7.72 21.54
N SER A 71 -0.68 -7.21 21.38
CA SER A 71 -1.34 -6.42 22.43
C SER A 71 -1.73 -7.28 23.63
N HIS A 72 -1.95 -8.59 23.42
CA HIS A 72 -2.24 -9.52 24.52
C HIS A 72 -0.99 -10.01 25.26
N THR A 73 0.18 -9.99 24.63
CA THR A 73 1.44 -10.38 25.26
C THR A 73 2.19 -9.20 25.86
N GLY A 74 1.73 -7.97 25.59
CA GLY A 74 2.46 -6.76 25.95
C GLY A 74 3.76 -6.57 25.16
N GLN A 75 4.03 -7.39 24.14
CA GLN A 75 5.24 -7.27 23.33
C GLN A 75 5.21 -5.95 22.54
N LYS A 76 6.13 -5.05 22.88
CA LYS A 76 6.32 -3.77 22.23
C LYS A 76 7.62 -3.79 21.43
N ALA A 77 7.54 -4.33 20.21
CA ALA A 77 8.71 -4.51 19.34
C ALA A 77 9.23 -3.20 18.72
N PHE A 78 8.44 -2.12 18.76
CA PHE A 78 8.75 -0.88 18.05
C PHE A 78 8.93 0.28 19.03
N GLY A 79 10.17 0.56 19.38
CA GLY A 79 10.55 1.70 20.24
C GLY A 79 10.62 3.01 19.46
N CYS A 80 10.24 4.11 20.12
CA CYS A 80 10.52 5.46 19.68
C CYS A 80 11.92 5.87 20.16
N GLY A 81 12.83 6.18 19.24
CA GLY A 81 14.17 6.67 19.59
C GLY A 81 14.18 8.03 20.30
N ASN A 82 13.15 8.86 20.11
CA ASN A 82 13.09 10.20 20.68
C ASN A 82 12.62 10.23 22.14
N CYS A 83 11.78 9.30 22.58
CA CYS A 83 11.19 9.32 23.92
C CYS A 83 11.12 7.95 24.63
N GLY A 84 11.65 6.89 24.02
CA GLY A 84 11.67 5.55 24.60
C GLY A 84 10.31 4.84 24.63
N LYS A 85 9.20 5.49 24.24
CA LYS A 85 7.88 4.84 24.17
C LYS A 85 7.89 3.70 23.17
N ALA A 86 7.38 2.54 23.56
CA ALA A 86 7.34 1.36 22.72
C ALA A 86 5.90 0.95 22.35
N PHE A 87 5.74 0.47 21.12
CA PHE A 87 4.47 0.14 20.48
C PHE A 87 4.47 -1.30 19.98
N SER A 88 3.29 -1.91 19.93
CA SER A 88 3.07 -3.28 19.44
C SER A 88 3.05 -3.40 17.92
N ASP A 89 2.75 -2.29 17.22
CA ASP A 89 2.70 -2.21 15.76
C ASP A 89 3.44 -0.97 15.21
N ARG A 90 4.01 -1.11 14.01
CA ARG A 90 4.75 -0.07 13.28
C ARG A 90 3.83 1.09 12.87
N SER A 91 2.57 0.82 12.55
CA SER A 91 1.59 1.86 12.20
C SER A 91 1.38 2.83 13.36
N ASN A 92 1.25 2.29 14.58
CA ASN A 92 1.09 3.08 15.80
C ASN A 92 2.37 3.86 16.15
N LEU A 93 3.55 3.25 15.99
CA LEU A 93 4.82 3.98 16.13
C LEU A 93 4.88 5.14 15.13
N ARG A 94 4.53 4.93 13.86
CA ARG A 94 4.55 5.99 12.84
C ARG A 94 3.58 7.13 13.17
N ALA A 95 2.34 6.81 13.59
CA ALA A 95 1.40 7.82 14.05
C ALA A 95 1.95 8.61 15.26
N HIS A 96 2.63 7.93 16.18
CA HIS A 96 3.29 8.59 17.31
C HIS A 96 4.48 9.46 16.89
N LEU A 97 5.31 9.03 15.94
CA LEU A 97 6.43 9.84 15.42
C LEU A 97 5.93 11.16 14.81
N ASN A 98 4.73 11.18 14.24
CA ASN A 98 4.12 12.43 13.77
C ASN A 98 3.88 13.43 14.91
N THR A 99 3.68 12.99 16.16
CA THR A 99 3.54 13.89 17.32
C THR A 99 4.85 14.57 17.69
N HIS A 100 5.99 13.95 17.43
CA HIS A 100 7.30 14.60 17.59
C HIS A 100 7.53 15.67 16.51
N ASN A 101 7.05 15.40 15.29
CA ASN A 101 7.10 16.32 14.17
C ASN A 101 5.97 17.37 14.18
N ALA A 102 4.93 17.22 15.00
CA ALA A 102 3.80 18.15 15.11
C ALA A 102 4.16 19.53 15.70
N LYS A 103 5.45 19.80 15.99
CA LYS A 103 5.97 21.17 16.13
C LYS A 103 6.08 21.92 14.80
N LYS A 104 5.65 21.34 13.67
CA LYS A 104 5.62 22.02 12.38
C LYS A 104 4.23 22.61 12.10
N HIS A 105 4.19 23.94 12.21
CA HIS A 105 3.24 24.92 11.64
C HIS A 105 1.73 24.76 11.94
N TRP A 106 1.32 25.32 13.09
CA TRP A 106 -0.03 25.90 13.26
C TRP A 106 -0.02 27.30 13.90
N SER A 107 1.11 28.02 13.93
CA SER A 107 1.19 29.28 14.70
C SER A 107 1.69 30.53 13.97
N CYS A 108 2.29 30.49 12.78
CA CYS A 108 2.81 31.74 12.17
C CYS A 108 2.50 32.01 10.69
N ALA A 109 1.79 31.14 9.96
CA ALA A 109 1.25 31.54 8.65
C ALA A 109 0.18 32.64 8.80
N TRP A 110 -0.48 32.70 9.97
CA TRP A 110 -1.47 33.73 10.28
C TRP A 110 -0.85 35.04 10.81
N ILE A 111 0.31 34.95 11.49
CA ILE A 111 1.01 36.13 12.03
C ILE A 111 1.74 36.91 10.92
N CYS A 112 2.23 36.26 9.86
CA CYS A 112 2.83 36.96 8.72
C CYS A 112 1.81 37.70 7.83
N LEU A 113 0.52 37.35 7.83
CA LEU A 113 -0.49 38.06 7.04
C LEU A 113 -0.97 39.37 7.69
N LYS A 114 -0.67 39.61 8.98
CA LYS A 114 -0.98 40.89 9.65
C LYS A 114 0.07 41.98 9.42
N LYS A 115 1.15 41.72 8.66
CA LYS A 115 2.20 42.71 8.35
C LYS A 115 2.26 43.14 6.88
N LEU A 116 1.24 42.81 6.08
CA LEU A 116 1.17 43.23 4.68
C LEU A 116 0.07 44.27 4.40
N TRP A 117 -0.76 44.64 5.38
CA TRP A 117 -1.86 45.61 5.23
C TRP A 117 -2.23 46.33 6.55
N LEU A 118 -1.26 46.93 7.26
CA LEU A 118 -1.41 48.09 8.17
C LEU A 118 -0.04 48.51 8.75
#